data_AF-A0AA35WDF8-F1
#
_entry.id   AF-A0AA35WDF8-F1
#
_cell.length_a   1.000
_cell.length_b   1.000
_cell.length_c   1.000
_cell.angle_alpha   90.00
_cell.angle_beta   90.00
_cell.angle_gamma   90.00
#
_symmetry.space_group_name_H-M   'P 1'
#
loop_
_entity.id
_entity.type
_entity.pdbx_description
1 polymer ?
#
loop_
_entity_poly.entity_id
_entity_poly.type
_entity_poly.pdbx_seq_one_letter_code
_entity_poly.pdbx_strand_id
1 'polypeptide(L)'
;MLARSGSVFSWTRRALGAAAKTFRQQHTLPELPYAATALEPVISGEIMELHHGKHHATYVNNLNAAKEQLQSALQSITCAHHCRGRERGDCHTEGHQVQRRRSHQPLNLLEQSLA
;
A
#
# COMPACT_ATOMS: atom_id res chain seq x y z
N MET A 1 24.86 -27.28 -43.52
CA MET A 1 24.78 -27.14 -42.05
C MET A 1 24.21 -25.76 -41.72
N LEU A 2 23.34 -25.70 -40.72
CA LEU A 2 22.32 -24.67 -40.49
C LEU A 2 22.88 -23.34 -39.93
N ALA A 3 22.37 -22.21 -40.41
CA ALA A 3 22.39 -20.94 -39.68
C ALA A 3 20.96 -20.41 -39.55
N ARG A 4 20.29 -20.75 -38.45
CA ARG A 4 19.07 -20.08 -37.99
C ARG A 4 19.45 -19.22 -36.79
N SER A 5 19.51 -17.90 -36.95
CA SER A 5 19.57 -16.98 -35.81
C SER A 5 18.27 -16.17 -35.80
N GLY A 6 17.35 -16.60 -34.95
CA GLY A 6 16.02 -16.02 -34.78
C GLY A 6 16.07 -14.80 -33.87
N SER A 7 15.68 -13.64 -34.40
CA SER A 7 15.23 -12.50 -33.61
C SER A 7 13.78 -12.74 -33.19
N VAL A 8 13.59 -13.42 -32.06
CA VAL A 8 12.27 -13.67 -31.44
C VAL A 8 12.16 -12.98 -30.07
N PHE A 9 13.11 -12.12 -29.72
CA PHE A 9 13.35 -11.70 -28.33
C PHE A 9 12.97 -10.25 -28.00
N SER A 10 11.85 -9.73 -28.51
CA SER A 10 11.41 -8.36 -28.14
C SER A 10 9.92 -8.15 -27.85
N TRP A 11 9.09 -9.20 -27.86
CA TRP A 11 7.64 -9.05 -27.64
C TRP A 11 7.13 -9.55 -26.28
N THR A 12 7.94 -10.25 -25.48
CA THR A 12 7.47 -10.84 -24.21
C THR A 12 7.54 -9.91 -22.99
N ARG A 13 8.12 -8.71 -23.09
CA ARG A 13 8.34 -7.84 -21.91
C ARG A 13 7.20 -6.89 -21.55
N ARG A 14 6.15 -6.74 -22.36
CA ARG A 14 5.10 -5.72 -22.14
C ARG A 14 3.84 -6.22 -21.43
N ALA A 15 3.63 -7.53 -21.30
CA ALA A 15 2.35 -8.09 -20.81
C ALA A 15 2.26 -8.28 -19.28
N LEU A 16 3.37 -8.25 -18.52
CA LEU A 16 3.36 -8.55 -17.08
C LEU A 16 3.12 -7.33 -16.15
N GLY A 17 2.97 -6.11 -16.67
CA GLY A 17 2.91 -4.90 -15.83
C GLY A 17 1.52 -4.55 -15.27
N ALA A 18 0.43 -5.06 -15.87
CA ALA A 18 -0.92 -4.56 -15.60
C ALA A 18 -1.63 -5.22 -14.41
N ALA A 19 -1.27 -6.45 -14.03
CA ALA A 19 -2.03 -7.25 -13.06
C ALA A 19 -1.83 -6.83 -11.58
N ALA A 20 -0.79 -6.06 -11.24
CA ALA A 20 -0.42 -5.75 -9.84
C ALA A 20 -1.05 -4.46 -9.27
N LYS A 21 -2.02 -3.84 -9.97
CA LYS A 21 -2.50 -2.48 -9.67
C LYS A 21 -3.79 -2.42 -8.83
N THR A 22 -4.54 -3.51 -8.71
CA THR A 22 -5.88 -3.53 -8.09
C THR A 22 -5.89 -3.54 -6.55
N PHE A 23 -4.83 -4.02 -5.89
CA PHE A 23 -4.84 -4.16 -4.43
C PHE A 23 -4.63 -2.84 -3.66
N ARG A 24 -4.21 -1.76 -4.34
CA ARG A 24 -3.77 -0.49 -3.72
C ARG A 24 -4.83 0.61 -3.67
N GLN A 25 -6.03 0.41 -4.21
CA GLN A 25 -7.06 1.44 -4.22
C GLN A 25 -7.77 1.53 -2.85
N GLN A 26 -8.07 2.75 -2.40
CA GLN A 26 -8.93 2.97 -1.22
C GLN A 26 -10.39 2.67 -1.58
N HIS A 27 -11.10 2.06 -0.64
CA HIS A 27 -12.53 1.82 -0.78
C HIS A 27 -13.30 3.07 -0.39
N THR A 28 -14.35 3.38 -1.14
CA THR A 28 -15.26 4.50 -0.88
C THR A 28 -16.66 3.96 -0.58
N LEU A 29 -17.43 4.71 0.18
CA LEU A 29 -18.84 4.40 0.42
C LEU A 29 -19.62 4.73 -0.86
N PRO A 30 -20.25 3.74 -1.53
CA PRO A 30 -21.05 4.02 -2.72
C PRO A 30 -22.32 4.77 -2.33
N GLU A 31 -22.77 5.68 -3.19
CA GLU A 31 -24.08 6.33 -3.02
C GLU A 31 -25.22 5.34 -3.29
N LEU A 32 -26.34 5.52 -2.60
CA LEU A 32 -27.53 4.72 -2.89
C LEU A 32 -28.12 5.13 -4.25
N PRO A 33 -28.55 4.18 -5.08
CA PRO A 33 -29.20 4.47 -6.35
C PRO A 33 -30.67 4.93 -6.19
N TYR A 34 -31.15 5.06 -4.94
CA TYR A 34 -32.52 5.43 -4.60
C TYR A 34 -32.55 6.24 -3.29
N ALA A 35 -33.64 6.96 -3.06
CA ALA A 35 -33.87 7.67 -1.80
C ALA A 35 -34.05 6.68 -0.63
N ALA A 36 -33.63 7.05 0.58
CA ALA A 36 -33.72 6.18 1.76
C ALA A 36 -35.14 5.68 2.05
N THR A 37 -36.16 6.47 1.71
CA THR A 37 -37.59 6.16 1.91
C THR A 37 -38.21 5.34 0.78
N ALA A 38 -37.48 5.04 -0.30
CA ALA A 38 -38.03 4.37 -1.48
C ALA A 38 -38.51 2.92 -1.22
N LEU A 39 -38.12 2.33 -0.09
CA LEU A 39 -38.45 0.95 0.30
C LEU A 39 -39.57 0.88 1.34
N GLU A 40 -40.21 2.00 1.67
CA GLU A 40 -41.36 2.02 2.58
C GLU A 40 -42.60 1.40 1.94
N PRO A 41 -43.46 0.69 2.71
CA PRO A 41 -43.41 0.48 4.17
C PRO A 41 -42.60 -0.75 4.61
N VAL A 42 -41.94 -1.45 3.68
CA VAL A 42 -41.24 -2.72 3.97
C VAL A 42 -39.98 -2.48 4.81
N ILE A 43 -39.26 -1.40 4.52
CA ILE A 43 -38.07 -0.97 5.26
C ILE A 43 -38.22 0.52 5.56
N SER A 44 -38.10 0.89 6.84
CA SER A 44 -38.11 2.29 7.27
C SER A 44 -36.94 3.07 6.68
N GLY A 45 -37.21 4.30 6.22
CA GLY A 45 -36.16 5.22 5.75
C GLY A 45 -35.10 5.52 6.82
N GLU A 46 -35.48 5.62 8.09
CA GLU A 46 -34.55 5.84 9.21
C GLU A 46 -33.53 4.69 9.34
N ILE A 47 -33.99 3.45 9.14
CA ILE A 47 -33.10 2.28 9.16
C ILE A 47 -32.13 2.35 7.99
N MET A 48 -32.58 2.77 6.81
CA MET A 48 -31.72 2.90 5.64
C MET A 48 -30.64 3.97 5.83
N GLU A 49 -30.98 5.10 6.42
CA GLU A 49 -30.03 6.17 6.75
C GLU A 49 -28.99 5.71 7.78
N LEU A 50 -29.42 5.05 8.85
CA LEU A 50 -28.51 4.52 9.87
C LEU A 50 -27.63 3.40 9.29
N HIS A 51 -28.21 2.49 8.51
CA HIS A 51 -27.49 1.36 7.93
C HIS A 51 -26.42 1.81 6.94
N HIS A 52 -26.79 2.64 5.96
CA HIS A 52 -25.83 3.12 4.98
C HIS A 52 -24.86 4.16 5.56
N GLY A 53 -25.40 5.17 6.25
CA GLY A 53 -24.62 6.32 6.71
C GLY A 53 -23.68 5.99 7.86
N LYS A 54 -24.07 5.14 8.81
CA LYS A 54 -23.21 4.75 9.94
C LYS A 54 -22.57 3.39 9.71
N HIS A 55 -23.38 2.33 9.61
CA HIS A 55 -22.84 0.96 9.64
C HIS A 55 -21.95 0.66 8.43
N HIS A 56 -22.42 0.94 7.21
CA HIS A 56 -21.63 0.69 6.01
C HIS A 56 -20.39 1.61 5.94
N ALA A 57 -20.53 2.88 6.31
CA ALA A 57 -19.40 3.80 6.39
C ALA A 57 -18.30 3.30 7.34
N THR A 58 -18.68 2.78 8.52
CA THR A 58 -17.71 2.19 9.46
C THR A 58 -16.98 0.99 8.85
N TYR A 59 -17.68 0.09 8.14
CA TYR A 59 -17.03 -1.05 7.49
C TYR A 59 -16.01 -0.62 6.43
N VAL A 60 -16.35 0.39 5.60
CA VAL A 60 -15.43 0.93 4.59
C VAL A 60 -14.17 1.51 5.24
N ASN A 61 -14.33 2.28 6.31
CA ASN A 61 -13.20 2.88 7.03
C ASN A 61 -12.29 1.82 7.66
N ASN A 62 -12.88 0.82 8.32
CA ASN A 62 -12.13 -0.26 8.94
C ASN A 62 -11.39 -1.13 7.92
N LEU A 63 -12.01 -1.39 6.76
CA LEU A 63 -11.36 -2.10 5.66
C LEU A 63 -10.13 -1.34 5.15
N ASN A 64 -10.24 -0.03 4.95
CA ASN A 64 -9.11 0.79 4.52
C ASN A 64 -7.97 0.78 5.55
N ALA A 65 -8.28 0.91 6.84
CA ALA A 65 -7.30 0.85 7.92
C ALA A 65 -6.58 -0.52 7.96
N ALA A 66 -7.33 -1.62 7.83
CA ALA A 66 -6.75 -2.96 7.79
C ALA A 66 -5.83 -3.16 6.56
N LYS A 67 -6.20 -2.60 5.40
CA LYS A 67 -5.35 -2.65 4.20
C LYS A 67 -4.05 -1.88 4.37
N GLU A 68 -4.08 -0.73 5.04
CA GLU A 68 -2.88 0.04 5.34
C GLU A 68 -1.93 -0.74 6.26
N GLN A 69 -2.47 -1.39 7.31
CA GLN A 69 -1.69 -2.27 8.18
C GLN A 69 -1.11 -3.47 7.44
N LEU A 70 -1.89 -4.09 6.55
CA LEU A 70 -1.40 -5.18 5.70
C LEU A 70 -0.28 -4.70 4.78
N GLN A 71 -0.42 -3.52 4.18
CA GLN A 71 0.60 -2.95 3.28
C GLN A 71 1.90 -2.66 4.02
N SER A 72 1.83 -2.10 5.23
CA SER A 72 3.03 -1.84 6.05
C SER A 72 3.72 -3.13 6.49
N ALA A 73 2.95 -4.17 6.85
CA ALA A 73 3.49 -5.50 7.17
C ALA A 73 4.18 -6.17 5.97
N LEU A 74 3.59 -6.08 4.77
CA LEU A 74 4.21 -6.61 3.56
C LEU A 74 5.50 -5.85 3.20
N GLN A 75 5.54 -4.53 3.40
CA GLN A 75 6.73 -3.72 3.19
C GLN A 75 7.85 -4.08 4.16
N SER A 76 7.56 -4.32 5.43
CA SER A 76 8.56 -4.70 6.42
C SER A 76 9.16 -6.08 6.13
N ILE A 77 8.33 -7.06 5.75
CA ILE A 77 8.79 -8.39 5.30
C ILE A 77 9.68 -8.27 4.05
N THR A 78 9.29 -7.44 3.09
CA THR A 78 10.05 -7.26 1.85
C THR A 78 11.37 -6.52 2.08
N CYS A 79 11.42 -5.55 3.01
CA CYS A 79 12.65 -4.87 3.42
C CYS A 79 13.62 -5.83 4.11
N ALA A 80 13.12 -6.73 4.97
CA ALA A 80 13.92 -7.79 5.56
C ALA A 80 14.52 -8.72 4.49
N HIS A 81 13.80 -8.97 3.39
CA HIS A 81 14.30 -9.74 2.27
C HIS A 81 15.41 -9.00 1.49
N HIS A 82 15.24 -7.70 1.24
CA HIS A 82 16.22 -6.87 0.53
C HIS A 82 17.49 -6.57 1.35
N CYS A 83 17.43 -6.71 2.68
CA CYS A 83 18.58 -6.56 3.59
C CYS A 83 19.33 -7.88 3.87
N ARG A 84 18.95 -9.02 3.26
CA ARG A 84 19.72 -10.27 3.38
C ARG A 84 21.08 -10.13 2.66
N GLY A 85 22.05 -9.55 3.37
CA GLY A 85 23.43 -9.33 2.89
C GLY A 85 24.21 -8.21 3.59
N ARG A 86 23.59 -7.41 4.48
CA ARG A 86 24.30 -6.42 5.32
C ARG A 86 23.91 -6.59 6.78
N GLU A 87 24.85 -6.22 7.66
CA GLU A 87 24.80 -6.46 9.10
C GLU A 87 23.45 -6.07 9.71
N ARG A 88 22.94 -6.89 10.64
CA ARG A 88 21.58 -6.83 11.22
C ARG A 88 21.20 -5.50 11.90
N GLY A 89 22.07 -4.48 11.93
CA GLY A 89 21.91 -3.23 12.67
C GLY A 89 21.24 -2.07 11.95
N ASP A 90 21.03 -2.11 10.62
CA ASP A 90 20.70 -0.90 9.83
C ASP A 90 19.21 -0.70 9.49
N CYS A 91 18.32 -1.59 9.94
CA CYS A 91 16.89 -1.53 9.64
C CYS A 91 16.10 -1.28 10.94
N HIS A 92 15.83 -0.01 11.24
CA HIS A 92 14.88 0.39 12.27
C HIS A 92 13.58 0.80 11.58
N THR A 93 12.45 0.18 11.95
CA THR A 93 11.12 0.57 11.49
C THR A 93 10.46 1.42 12.58
N GLU A 94 10.78 2.71 12.64
CA GLU A 94 10.03 3.65 13.48
C GLU A 94 9.01 4.38 12.60
N GLY A 95 7.72 4.18 12.87
CA GLY A 95 6.62 4.97 12.30
C GLY A 95 6.57 5.04 10.76
N HIS A 96 6.19 3.95 10.09
CA HIS A 96 5.81 3.90 8.67
C HIS A 96 6.84 4.40 7.63
N GLN A 97 7.99 4.96 8.03
CA GLN A 97 9.04 5.43 7.14
C GLN A 97 10.29 4.56 7.27
N VAL A 98 10.61 3.85 6.18
CA VAL A 98 11.85 3.08 6.06
C VAL A 98 12.95 4.03 5.59
N GLN A 99 13.63 4.69 6.53
CA GLN A 99 14.78 5.52 6.21
C GLN A 99 16.06 4.65 6.18
N ARG A 100 16.79 4.65 5.06
CA ARG A 100 18.17 4.12 5.06
C ARG A 100 19.00 4.99 5.99
N ARG A 101 19.52 4.47 7.11
CA ARG A 101 20.65 5.14 7.78
C ARG A 101 21.81 5.14 6.78
N ARG A 102 22.27 6.32 6.39
CA ARG A 102 23.55 6.46 5.68
C ARG A 102 24.64 6.09 6.68
N SER A 103 25.09 4.85 6.66
CA SER A 103 26.37 4.48 7.25
C SER A 103 27.44 5.31 6.53
N HIS A 104 28.21 6.10 7.31
CA HIS A 104 29.28 7.02 6.92
C HIS A 104 28.90 8.51 6.81
N GLN A 105 28.79 9.17 7.97
CA GLN A 105 29.59 10.38 8.18
C GLN A 105 30.85 9.97 8.94
N PRO A 106 32.07 10.21 8.43
CA PRO A 106 33.28 9.99 9.20
C PRO A 106 33.34 10.99 10.35
N LEU A 107 33.70 10.51 11.54
CA LEU A 107 34.03 11.35 12.68
C LEU A 107 35.36 12.07 12.39
N ASN A 108 35.28 13.30 11.88
CA ASN A 108 36.34 14.30 12.02
C ASN A 108 35.77 15.38 12.96
N LEU A 109 36.17 15.36 14.23
CA LEU A 109 37.24 16.19 14.80
C LEU A 109 37.00 17.71 14.62
N LEU A 110 36.65 18.33 15.75
CA LEU A 110 37.13 19.65 16.18
C LEU A 110 37.10 20.80 15.16
N GLU A 111 35.92 21.22 14.70
CA GLU A 111 35.70 22.60 14.22
C GLU A 111 34.21 22.94 14.32
N GLN A 112 33.80 23.37 15.51
CA GLN A 112 32.68 24.30 15.72
C GLN A 112 32.88 24.93 17.10
N SER A 113 34.05 25.54 17.26
CA SER A 113 34.18 26.69 18.13
C SER A 113 33.54 27.89 17.42
N LEU A 114 32.90 28.77 18.19
CA LEU A 114 32.38 30.10 17.83
C LEU A 114 30.94 30.16 17.27
N ALA A 115 29.98 30.07 18.20
CA ALA A 115 28.92 31.07 18.37
C ALA A 115 28.57 31.19 19.86
#